data_AF-A0A1F6HUH5-F1
#
_entry.id   AF-A0A1F6HUH5-F1
#
_cell.length_a   1.000
_cell.length_b   1.000
_cell.length_c   1.000
_cell.angle_alpha   90.00
_cell.angle_beta   90.00
_cell.angle_gamma   90.00
#
_symmetry.space_group_name_H-M   'P 1'
#
loop_
_entity.id
_entity.type
_entity.pdbx_description
1 polymer ?
#
loop_
_entity_poly.entity_id
_entity_poly.type
_entity_poly.pdbx_seq_one_letter_code
_entity_poly.pdbx_strand_id
1 'polypeptide(L)'
;MKNLSKSSKGFTLIELLIVIAVLGILAAVVLVAIDPVQQLARGRDAGRKTSIGQLGRALQAYYTVRSQYLTSAEWTTAPNQLVSAGEIQAFPANPAYSGAFACTTPTVFQGYCYNTGLVAGTPQAVVYARLESNSENSKCAPNIAWFAFATNQGRAGIVCTPAADPSLTPTFLP
;
A
#
# COMPACT_ATOMS: atom_id res chain seq x y z
N MET A 1 -2.15 4.48 -71.01
CA MET A 1 -1.98 4.29 -69.56
C MET A 1 -2.47 5.57 -68.87
N LYS A 2 -3.61 5.53 -68.17
CA LYS A 2 -4.18 6.72 -67.51
C LYS A 2 -3.54 6.87 -66.13
N ASN A 3 -2.71 7.90 -65.95
CA ASN A 3 -2.12 8.25 -64.67
C ASN A 3 -3.19 8.79 -63.72
N LEU A 4 -3.48 8.05 -62.65
CA LEU A 4 -4.35 8.49 -61.56
C LEU A 4 -3.55 9.40 -60.62
N SER A 5 -3.58 10.71 -60.85
CA SER A 5 -3.03 11.67 -59.90
C SER A 5 -3.88 11.67 -58.62
N LYS A 6 -3.38 11.05 -57.55
CA LYS A 6 -3.97 11.12 -56.22
C LYS A 6 -3.86 12.56 -55.71
N SER A 7 -4.97 13.28 -55.67
CA SER A 7 -5.07 14.59 -55.00
C SER A 7 -4.86 14.40 -53.49
N SER A 8 -3.70 14.80 -52.97
CA SER A 8 -3.48 14.90 -51.53
C SER A 8 -4.25 16.10 -50.99
N LYS A 9 -5.37 15.85 -50.32
CA LYS A 9 -6.08 16.90 -49.57
C LYS A 9 -5.27 17.21 -48.30
N GLY A 10 -4.78 18.43 -48.18
CA GLY A 10 -4.16 18.92 -46.95
C GLY A 10 -5.23 19.28 -45.90
N PHE A 11 -4.88 19.14 -44.63
CA PHE A 11 -5.70 19.63 -43.52
C PHE A 11 -5.77 21.17 -43.56
N THR A 12 -6.95 21.74 -43.35
CA THR A 12 -7.09 23.18 -43.18
C THR A 12 -6.68 23.60 -41.76
N LEU A 13 -6.17 24.82 -41.61
CA LEU A 13 -5.83 25.37 -40.30
C LEU A 13 -7.04 25.43 -39.36
N ILE A 14 -8.24 25.67 -39.91
CA ILE A 14 -9.48 25.73 -39.12
C ILE A 14 -9.91 24.36 -38.60
N GLU A 15 -9.72 23.29 -39.39
CA GLU A 15 -9.99 21.92 -38.94
C GLU A 15 -9.07 21.54 -37.79
N LEU A 16 -7.79 21.88 -37.85
CA LEU A 16 -6.86 21.63 -36.74
C LEU A 16 -7.25 22.43 -35.49
N LEU A 17 -7.68 23.69 -35.66
CA LEU A 17 -8.05 24.58 -34.56
C LEU A 17 -9.28 24.09 -33.80
N ILE A 18 -10.31 23.62 -34.52
CA ILE A 18 -11.51 23.05 -33.89
C ILE A 18 -11.18 21.77 -33.13
N VAL A 19 -10.29 20.92 -33.67
CA VAL A 19 -9.90 19.67 -33.00
C VAL A 19 -9.20 19.93 -31.67
N ILE A 20 -8.23 20.84 -31.62
CA ILE A 20 -7.55 21.15 -30.34
C ILE A 20 -8.51 21.82 -29.34
N ALA A 21 -9.48 22.60 -29.81
CA ALA A 21 -10.50 23.19 -28.95
C ALA A 21 -11.40 22.11 -28.32
N VAL A 22 -11.87 21.15 -29.12
CA VAL A 22 -12.67 20.03 -28.61
C VAL A 22 -11.85 19.13 -27.68
N LEU A 23 -10.59 18.81 -28.02
CA LEU A 23 -9.71 18.03 -27.16
C LEU A 23 -9.46 18.73 -25.81
N GLY A 24 -9.31 20.05 -25.79
CA GLY A 24 -9.17 20.83 -24.57
C GLY A 24 -10.39 20.73 -23.65
N ILE A 25 -11.60 20.84 -24.22
CA ILE A 25 -12.86 20.72 -23.46
C ILE A 25 -13.00 19.31 -22.89
N LEU A 26 -12.80 18.28 -23.71
CA LEU A 26 -12.90 16.88 -23.27
C LEU A 26 -11.88 16.55 -22.18
N ALA A 27 -10.64 17.03 -22.31
CA ALA A 27 -9.60 16.82 -21.29
C ALA A 27 -9.97 17.47 -19.95
N ALA A 28 -10.52 18.69 -19.96
CA ALA A 28 -10.95 19.37 -18.73
C ALA A 28 -12.08 18.61 -18.01
N VAL A 29 -13.08 18.11 -18.75
CA VAL A 29 -14.19 17.32 -18.17
C VAL A 29 -13.68 16.02 -17.55
N VAL A 30 -12.76 15.32 -18.21
CA VAL A 30 -12.21 14.05 -17.72
C VAL A 30 -11.43 14.23 -16.42
N LEU A 31 -10.65 15.31 -16.29
CA LEU A 31 -9.88 15.60 -15.07
C LEU A 31 -10.76 15.95 -13.86
N VAL A 32 -11.93 16.54 -14.09
CA VAL A 32 -12.91 16.78 -13.00
C VAL A 32 -13.58 15.46 -12.59
N ALA A 33 -13.77 14.54 -13.53
CA ALA A 33 -14.44 13.26 -13.28
C ALA A 33 -13.54 12.22 -12.59
N ILE A 34 -12.23 12.25 -12.81
CA ILE A 34 -11.26 11.33 -12.20
C ILE A 34 -10.49 12.08 -11.14
N ASP A 35 -10.52 11.62 -9.89
CA ASP A 35 -9.60 12.09 -8.84
C ASP A 35 -8.25 11.34 -8.97
N PRO A 36 -7.22 11.93 -9.64
CA PRO A 36 -5.95 11.25 -9.84
C PRO A 36 -5.21 11.01 -8.52
N VAL A 37 -5.43 11.87 -7.52
CA VAL A 37 -4.80 11.74 -6.20
C VAL A 37 -5.31 10.48 -5.51
N GLN A 38 -6.63 10.25 -5.58
CA GLN A 38 -7.25 9.05 -5.03
C GLN A 38 -6.83 7.77 -5.77
N GLN A 39 -6.69 7.82 -7.11
CA GLN A 39 -6.19 6.68 -7.90
C GLN A 39 -4.76 6.31 -7.49
N LEU A 40 -3.89 7.30 -7.34
CA LEU A 40 -2.51 7.09 -6.88
C LEU A 40 -2.48 6.53 -5.45
N ALA A 41 -3.33 7.03 -4.54
CA ALA A 41 -3.43 6.52 -3.17
C ALA A 41 -3.85 5.04 -3.14
N ARG A 42 -4.83 4.64 -3.97
CA ARG A 42 -5.23 3.22 -4.11
C ARG A 42 -4.10 2.35 -4.63
N GLY A 43 -3.31 2.85 -5.60
CA GLY A 43 -2.14 2.14 -6.11
C GLY A 43 -1.08 1.89 -5.04
N ARG A 44 -0.77 2.91 -4.22
CA ARG A 44 0.16 2.78 -3.09
C ARG A 44 -0.35 1.82 -2.03
N ASP A 45 -1.64 1.88 -1.70
CA ASP A 45 -2.29 0.95 -0.77
C ASP A 45 -2.25 -0.50 -1.27
N ALA A 46 -2.42 -0.74 -2.57
CA ALA A 46 -2.28 -2.09 -3.13
C ALA A 46 -0.86 -2.66 -2.94
N GLY A 47 0.16 -1.81 -3.12
CA GLY A 47 1.55 -2.15 -2.79
C GLY A 47 1.74 -2.49 -1.31
N ARG A 48 1.25 -1.64 -0.40
CA ARG A 48 1.30 -1.86 1.07
C ARG A 48 0.68 -3.20 1.45
N LYS A 49 -0.51 -3.49 0.94
CA LYS A 49 -1.24 -4.74 1.21
C LYS A 49 -0.44 -5.96 0.80
N THR A 50 0.18 -5.91 -0.39
CA THR A 50 1.01 -7.00 -0.91
C THR A 50 2.24 -7.20 -0.03
N SER A 51 2.97 -6.13 0.28
CA SER A 51 4.16 -6.16 1.13
C SER A 51 3.86 -6.69 2.53
N ILE A 52 2.78 -6.22 3.18
CA ILE A 52 2.36 -6.69 4.50
C ILE A 52 2.01 -8.18 4.47
N GLY A 53 1.32 -8.64 3.42
CA GLY A 53 1.03 -10.06 3.24
C GLY A 53 2.30 -10.90 3.10
N GLN A 54 3.32 -10.40 2.38
CA GLN A 54 4.62 -11.08 2.26
C GLN A 54 5.37 -11.10 3.60
N LEU A 55 5.48 -9.95 4.27
CA LEU A 55 6.15 -9.82 5.57
C LEU A 55 5.49 -10.67 6.64
N GLY A 56 4.16 -10.69 6.70
CA GLY A 56 3.41 -11.51 7.64
C GLY A 56 3.68 -13.00 7.50
N ARG A 57 3.69 -13.51 6.25
CA ARG A 57 4.06 -14.91 5.97
C ARG A 57 5.51 -15.20 6.30
N ALA A 58 6.43 -14.30 5.97
CA ALA A 58 7.85 -14.44 6.33
C ALA A 58 8.05 -14.50 7.85
N LEU A 59 7.32 -13.68 8.61
CA LEU A 59 7.34 -13.72 10.08
C LEU A 59 6.83 -15.05 10.63
N GLN A 60 5.77 -15.61 10.06
CA GLN A 60 5.27 -16.93 10.45
C GLN A 60 6.29 -18.03 10.16
N ALA A 61 6.88 -18.03 8.96
CA ALA A 61 7.90 -19.00 8.58
C ALA A 61 9.15 -18.90 9.48
N TYR A 62 9.59 -17.67 9.77
CA TYR A 62 10.69 -17.41 10.70
C TYR A 62 10.41 -18.01 12.09
N TYR A 63 9.19 -17.83 12.62
CA TYR A 63 8.77 -18.42 13.89
C TYR A 63 8.75 -19.96 13.84
N THR A 64 8.28 -20.56 12.74
CA THR A 64 8.29 -22.02 12.58
C THR A 64 9.69 -22.61 12.72
N VAL A 65 10.72 -21.92 12.22
CA VAL A 65 12.11 -22.40 12.26
C VAL A 65 12.79 -22.08 13.61
N ARG A 66 12.51 -20.91 14.20
CA ARG A 66 13.28 -20.38 15.34
C ARG A 66 12.53 -20.33 16.66
N SER A 67 11.23 -20.64 16.65
CA SER A 67 10.33 -20.55 17.82
C SER A 67 10.30 -19.18 18.49
N GLN A 68 10.68 -18.13 17.76
CA GLN A 68 10.64 -16.75 18.23
C GLN A 68 10.38 -15.80 17.06
N TYR A 69 9.70 -14.69 17.34
CA TYR A 69 9.57 -13.58 16.40
C TYR A 69 10.75 -12.61 16.57
N LEU A 70 10.96 -11.75 15.57
CA LEU A 70 11.91 -10.65 15.68
C LEU A 70 11.52 -9.76 16.87
N THR A 71 12.52 -9.26 17.58
CA THR A 71 12.35 -8.20 18.56
C THR A 71 12.11 -6.86 17.86
N SER A 72 11.55 -5.92 18.61
CA SER A 72 11.38 -4.53 18.19
C SER A 72 12.68 -3.88 17.67
N ALA A 73 13.84 -4.24 18.25
CA ALA A 73 15.15 -3.74 17.84
C ALA A 73 15.66 -4.37 16.53
N GLU A 74 15.40 -5.67 16.32
CA GLU A 74 15.74 -6.35 15.06
C GLU A 74 14.89 -5.86 13.89
N TRP A 75 13.68 -5.39 14.15
CA TRP A 75 12.85 -4.79 13.10
C TRP A 75 13.42 -3.45 12.60
N THR A 76 13.84 -2.57 13.51
CA THR A 76 14.27 -1.20 13.17
C THR A 76 15.66 -1.13 12.52
N THR A 77 16.51 -2.12 12.75
CA THR A 77 17.91 -2.16 12.27
C THR A 77 18.07 -2.85 10.92
N ALA A 78 17.03 -2.80 10.08
CA ALA A 78 16.80 -3.67 8.94
C ALA A 78 16.62 -5.12 9.41
N PRO A 79 15.46 -5.75 9.15
CA PRO A 79 15.23 -7.14 9.52
C PRO A 79 15.96 -8.08 8.55
N ASN A 80 17.29 -7.91 8.47
CA ASN A 80 18.24 -8.77 7.79
C ASN A 80 18.05 -10.22 8.23
N GLN A 81 17.54 -10.45 9.44
CA GLN A 81 17.19 -11.80 9.90
C GLN A 81 16.17 -12.47 8.99
N LEU A 82 15.18 -11.75 8.44
CA LEU A 82 14.21 -12.33 7.50
C LEU A 82 14.84 -12.63 6.13
N VAL A 83 15.75 -11.76 5.68
CA VAL A 83 16.43 -11.90 4.38
C VAL A 83 17.50 -12.98 4.42
N SER A 84 18.41 -12.91 5.40
CA SER A 84 19.49 -13.87 5.64
C SER A 84 18.97 -15.25 6.01
N ALA A 85 17.79 -15.35 6.64
CA ALA A 85 17.12 -16.63 6.87
C ALA A 85 16.49 -17.23 5.60
N GLY A 86 16.37 -16.46 4.51
CA GLY A 86 15.72 -16.90 3.28
C GLY A 86 14.18 -16.84 3.30
N GLU A 87 13.58 -16.25 4.33
CA GLU A 87 12.10 -16.13 4.45
C GLU A 87 11.53 -15.09 3.48
N ILE A 88 12.37 -14.15 3.06
CA ILE A 88 12.07 -13.18 2.00
C ILE A 88 13.34 -12.87 1.20
N GLN A 89 13.22 -12.68 -0.11
CA GLN A 89 14.38 -12.39 -0.98
C GLN A 89 14.94 -10.98 -0.76
N ALA A 90 14.06 -10.01 -0.51
CA ALA A 90 14.42 -8.63 -0.19
C ALA A 90 13.31 -8.01 0.64
N PHE A 91 13.66 -7.09 1.53
CA PHE A 91 12.65 -6.34 2.26
C PHE A 91 11.88 -5.41 1.28
N PRO A 92 10.53 -5.33 1.36
CA PRO A 92 9.77 -4.48 0.46
C PRO A 92 10.21 -3.02 0.58
N ALA A 93 10.31 -2.33 -0.56
CA ALA A 93 10.63 -0.92 -0.57
C ALA A 93 9.59 -0.09 0.20
N ASN A 94 10.03 1.05 0.73
CA ASN A 94 9.13 1.96 1.44
C ASN A 94 7.98 2.42 0.51
N PRO A 95 6.72 2.16 0.88
CA PRO A 95 5.60 2.66 0.12
C PRO A 95 5.55 4.18 0.34
N ALA A 96 5.83 4.96 -0.70
CA ALA A 96 5.79 6.43 -0.61
C ALA A 96 4.50 6.90 0.08
N TYR A 97 4.61 7.81 1.05
CA TYR A 97 3.43 8.42 1.68
C TYR A 97 3.22 9.81 1.09
N SER A 98 1.95 10.14 0.83
CA SER A 98 1.51 11.48 0.40
C SER A 98 1.48 12.50 1.54
N GLY A 99 1.64 12.07 2.79
CA GLY A 99 1.67 12.95 3.96
C GLY A 99 2.46 12.36 5.14
N ALA A 100 2.36 13.00 6.31
CA ALA A 100 3.02 12.54 7.53
C ALA A 100 2.50 11.15 7.95
N PHE A 101 3.42 10.19 7.99
CA PHE A 101 3.18 8.84 8.49
C PHE A 101 4.09 8.59 9.68
N ALA A 102 3.50 8.16 10.79
CA ALA A 102 4.22 7.68 11.94
C ALA A 102 3.42 6.55 12.59
N CYS A 103 4.11 5.46 12.91
CA CYS A 103 3.65 4.51 13.91
C CYS A 103 3.67 5.23 15.26
N THR A 104 2.70 4.98 16.14
CA THR A 104 2.69 5.58 17.49
C THR A 104 3.76 4.95 18.40
N THR A 105 4.17 3.72 18.12
CA THR A 105 5.34 3.04 18.69
C THR A 105 6.49 3.03 17.67
N PRO A 106 7.75 3.35 18.04
CA PRO A 106 8.82 3.67 17.08
C PRO A 106 9.47 2.43 16.41
N THR A 107 8.72 1.34 16.25
CA THR A 107 9.16 0.11 15.60
C THR A 107 8.80 0.13 14.12
N VAL A 108 9.50 0.98 13.37
CA VAL A 108 9.28 1.18 11.94
C VAL A 108 10.54 0.88 11.13
N PHE A 109 10.35 0.21 10.00
CA PHE A 109 11.41 0.05 9.00
C PHE A 109 10.80 0.12 7.60
N GLN A 110 11.36 0.98 6.74
CA GLN A 110 10.86 1.23 5.37
C GLN A 110 9.35 1.49 5.34
N GLY A 111 8.81 2.26 6.30
CA GLY A 111 7.38 2.59 6.34
C GLY A 111 6.45 1.48 6.85
N TYR A 112 6.97 0.30 7.23
CA TYR A 112 6.18 -0.76 7.83
C TYR A 112 6.40 -0.79 9.35
N CYS A 113 5.30 -0.67 10.09
CA CYS A 113 5.28 -0.76 11.54
C CYS A 113 5.23 -2.22 11.98
N TYR A 114 5.75 -2.50 13.17
CA TYR A 114 5.81 -3.84 13.72
C TYR A 114 5.61 -3.84 15.22
N ASN A 115 4.90 -4.82 15.75
CA ASN A 115 4.82 -5.05 17.18
C ASN A 115 4.87 -6.56 17.45
N THR A 116 5.47 -6.94 18.57
CA THR A 116 5.65 -8.32 19.00
C THR A 116 5.45 -8.42 20.50
N GLY A 117 4.96 -9.56 20.97
CA GLY A 117 4.77 -9.79 22.40
C GLY A 117 4.09 -11.10 22.70
N LEU A 118 3.64 -11.25 23.94
CA LEU A 118 2.93 -12.43 24.41
C LEU A 118 1.45 -12.10 24.57
N VAL A 119 0.58 -12.96 24.03
CA VAL A 119 -0.86 -12.94 24.31
C VAL A 119 -1.22 -14.29 24.90
N ALA A 120 -1.73 -14.27 26.13
CA ALA A 120 -2.00 -15.50 26.90
C ALA A 120 -0.81 -16.49 26.89
N GLY A 121 0.41 -15.97 27.03
CA GLY A 121 1.64 -16.77 27.05
C GLY A 121 2.16 -17.25 25.68
N THR A 122 1.44 -16.97 24.59
CA THR A 122 1.86 -17.35 23.23
C THR A 122 2.55 -16.17 22.54
N PRO A 123 3.75 -16.35 21.93
CA PRO A 123 4.37 -15.32 21.10
C PRO A 123 3.49 -14.95 19.92
N GLN A 124 3.34 -13.65 19.67
CA GLN A 124 2.56 -13.10 18.57
C GLN A 124 3.26 -11.88 18.01
N ALA A 125 3.07 -11.66 16.71
CA ALA A 125 3.58 -10.49 16.03
C ALA A 125 2.51 -9.92 15.10
N VAL A 126 2.55 -8.61 14.92
CA VAL A 126 1.71 -7.89 13.97
C VAL A 126 2.58 -6.95 13.16
N VAL A 127 2.46 -7.01 11.84
CA VAL A 127 3.08 -6.07 10.91
C VAL A 127 1.97 -5.28 10.21
N TYR A 128 2.11 -3.97 10.15
CA TYR A 128 1.03 -3.10 9.69
C TYR A 128 1.55 -1.82 9.04
N ALA A 129 0.70 -1.21 8.22
CA ALA A 129 0.94 0.11 7.64
C ALA A 129 -0.38 0.85 7.47
N ARG A 130 -0.33 2.18 7.55
CA ARG A 130 -1.50 3.03 7.37
C ARG A 130 -1.93 3.04 5.90
N LEU A 131 -3.24 2.99 5.67
CA LEU A 131 -3.86 3.16 4.36
C LEU A 131 -4.16 4.64 4.11
N GLU A 132 -3.96 5.09 2.88
CA GLU A 132 -4.12 6.50 2.51
C GLU A 132 -5.37 6.76 1.68
N SER A 133 -5.85 5.77 0.94
CA SER A 133 -6.97 5.97 0.03
C SER A 133 -8.26 6.28 0.81
N ASN A 134 -8.99 7.30 0.36
CA ASN A 134 -10.29 7.68 0.91
C ASN A 134 -11.29 6.51 0.92
N SER A 135 -11.22 5.59 -0.03
CA SER A 135 -12.05 4.38 -0.08
C SER A 135 -11.81 3.41 1.08
N GLU A 136 -10.60 3.40 1.67
CA GLU A 136 -10.29 2.56 2.83
C GLU A 136 -10.49 3.35 4.13
N ASN A 137 -10.07 4.61 4.15
CA ASN A 137 -10.28 5.49 5.29
C ASN A 137 -11.77 5.74 5.59
N SER A 138 -12.64 5.80 4.56
CA SER A 138 -14.09 5.95 4.76
C SER A 138 -14.74 4.74 5.43
N LYS A 139 -14.15 3.54 5.31
CA LYS A 139 -14.63 2.33 6.00
C LYS A 139 -14.35 2.37 7.50
N CYS A 140 -13.35 3.16 7.90
CA CYS A 140 -12.93 3.26 9.29
C CYS A 140 -13.39 4.54 9.98
N ALA A 141 -13.98 5.51 9.27
CA ALA A 141 -14.32 6.82 9.85
C ALA A 141 -15.14 6.69 11.17
N PRO A 142 -14.77 7.40 12.25
CA PRO A 142 -13.73 8.46 12.34
C PRO A 142 -12.30 7.95 12.63
N ASN A 143 -12.09 6.63 12.65
CA ASN A 143 -10.81 5.99 12.97
C ASN A 143 -9.85 5.94 11.77
N ILE A 144 -8.58 5.63 12.07
CA ILE A 144 -7.54 5.41 11.07
C ILE A 144 -7.66 4.00 10.50
N ALA A 145 -7.61 3.88 9.16
CA ALA A 145 -7.51 2.59 8.49
C ALA A 145 -6.05 2.12 8.42
N TRP A 146 -5.80 0.96 9.01
CA TRP A 146 -4.55 0.23 8.91
C TRP A 146 -4.78 -1.02 8.09
N PHE A 147 -3.79 -1.44 7.32
CA PHE A 147 -3.70 -2.82 6.90
C PHE A 147 -2.71 -3.52 7.80
N ALA A 148 -3.10 -4.66 8.35
CA ALA A 148 -2.27 -5.41 9.28
C ALA A 148 -2.29 -6.89 8.92
N PHE A 149 -1.19 -7.58 9.21
CA PHE A 149 -1.12 -9.03 9.27
C PHE A 149 -0.84 -9.43 10.71
N ALA A 150 -1.70 -10.25 11.30
CA ALA A 150 -1.55 -10.74 12.67
C ALA A 150 -1.23 -12.24 12.66
N THR A 151 -0.09 -12.63 13.23
CA THR A 151 0.41 -14.01 13.14
C THR A 151 -0.44 -15.01 13.92
N ASN A 152 -1.16 -14.56 14.95
CA ASN A 152 -2.09 -15.36 15.75
C ASN A 152 -3.32 -15.84 14.98
N GLN A 153 -3.79 -15.06 14.01
CA GLN A 153 -4.92 -15.38 13.15
C GLN A 153 -4.47 -15.87 11.78
N GLY A 154 -3.17 -15.75 11.46
CA GLY A 154 -2.60 -16.07 10.15
C GLY A 154 -3.25 -15.33 9.00
N ARG A 155 -3.81 -14.15 9.28
CA ARG A 155 -4.63 -13.37 8.36
C ARG A 155 -4.11 -11.94 8.26
N ALA A 156 -4.22 -11.38 7.06
CA ALA A 156 -4.16 -9.94 6.84
C ALA A 156 -5.54 -9.36 6.54
N GLY A 157 -5.74 -8.11 6.96
CA GLY A 157 -6.98 -7.39 6.74
C GLY A 157 -6.88 -5.94 7.17
N ILE A 158 -7.99 -5.23 6.98
CA ILE A 158 -8.11 -3.84 7.43
C ILE A 158 -8.48 -3.82 8.91
N VAL A 159 -7.84 -2.93 9.66
CA VAL A 159 -8.07 -2.70 11.09
C VAL A 159 -8.31 -1.22 11.29
N CYS A 160 -9.36 -0.88 12.04
CA CYS A 160 -9.70 0.52 12.34
C CYS A 160 -9.36 0.86 13.79
N THR A 161 -8.56 1.90 14.03
CA THR A 161 -8.20 2.33 15.40
C THR A 161 -8.24 3.86 15.57
N PRO A 162 -8.57 4.38 16.77
CA PRO A 162 -8.71 5.81 17.06
C PRO A 162 -7.35 6.51 17.29
N ALA A 163 -6.44 6.43 16.31
CA ALA A 163 -5.07 6.95 16.31
C ALA A 163 -3.98 6.14 17.04
N ALA A 164 -4.33 5.02 17.66
CA ALA A 164 -3.34 4.08 18.21
C ALA A 164 -2.91 3.03 17.18
N ASP A 165 -1.71 2.46 17.35
CA ASP A 165 -1.28 1.32 16.56
C ASP A 165 -2.21 0.09 16.78
N PRO A 166 -2.39 -0.78 15.78
CA PRO A 166 -3.08 -2.06 15.96
C PRO A 166 -2.47 -2.89 17.11
N SER A 167 -3.33 -3.53 17.90
CA SER A 167 -2.90 -4.47 18.94
C SER A 167 -2.35 -5.77 18.33
N LEU A 168 -1.74 -6.63 19.15
CA LEU A 168 -1.28 -7.97 18.73
C LEU A 168 -2.45 -8.89 18.31
N THR A 169 -3.68 -8.58 18.74
CA THR A 169 -4.90 -9.30 18.41
C THR A 169 -5.91 -8.33 17.78
N PRO A 170 -5.62 -7.82 16.57
CA PRO A 170 -6.50 -6.86 15.95
C PRO A 170 -7.80 -7.54 15.50
N THR A 171 -8.89 -6.78 15.54
CA THR A 171 -10.15 -7.18 14.93
C THR A 171 -10.16 -6.69 13.50
N PHE A 172 -10.16 -7.62 12.55
CA PHE A 172 -10.25 -7.29 11.14
C PHE A 172 -11.68 -6.95 10.74
N LEU A 173 -11.82 -5.98 9.84
CA LEU A 173 -13.06 -5.79 9.10
C LEU A 173 -13.41 -7.07 8.32
N PRO A 174 -14.71 -7.39 8.18
CA PRO A 174 -15.18 -8.52 7.39
C PRO A 174 -14.72 -8.46 5.94
#